data_AF-A0A949VDE5-F1
#
_entry.id   AF-A0A949VDE5-F1
#
_cell.length_a   1.000
_cell.length_b   1.000
_cell.length_c   1.000
_cell.angle_alpha   90.00
_cell.angle_beta   90.00
_cell.angle_gamma   90.00
#
_symmetry.space_group_name_H-M   'P 1'
#
loop_
_entity.id
_entity.type
_entity.pdbx_description
1 polymer ?
#
loop_
_entity_poly.entity_id
_entity_poly.type
_entity_poly.pdbx_seq_one_letter_code
_entity_poly.pdbx_strand_id
1 'polypeptide(L)'
;MTQTPSNRFTFRTFILLLIPIILLVGVIVLFLSTGGGLNLDSAAPVENLDVERYVLKQGSIELKVRNTGPEEITIAQIIVNDAVMPFEVHPNAVIPRLERATVTIAYPWSYGEAYGLIIFTGNAIPFTLDIPVAFETPQPDTATFWGFTLIGLYVGVIPVFLGIFWFPALRQMGRRTMTFLMAATAGLLIFLGLDTVAEALEFAGRIPSAFQGIGLIGIGGVATFLLLEAISKRHSEITGNEADKRLAIAFVIAVGIGIHNLGEGLAIGAAYNVGEIALGTFLVVGFIIQNITEGLGIIAPVLRDKPGIGRLAIMGLVGGAPAILGAWIGGYTPSPFLTVLFLAIGAGAIFQVIYEIAKLVQKDTQREAMPMVVFGGVLTGMMMLWVTGLLIK
;
A
#
# COMPACT_ATOMS: atom_id res chain seq x y z
N MET A 1 -7.25 -0.84 -49.53
CA MET A 1 -5.85 -0.63 -49.12
C MET A 1 -5.84 0.39 -47.98
N THR A 2 -5.88 -0.08 -46.75
CA THR A 2 -5.75 0.74 -45.54
C THR A 2 -4.28 1.06 -45.33
N GLN A 3 -3.88 2.32 -45.55
CA GLN A 3 -2.52 2.78 -45.26
C GLN A 3 -2.31 2.76 -43.74
N THR A 4 -1.52 1.82 -43.25
CA THR A 4 -0.91 1.91 -41.91
C THR A 4 0.04 3.11 -41.90
N PRO A 5 -0.08 4.06 -40.96
CA PRO A 5 0.85 5.18 -40.87
C PRO A 5 2.24 4.63 -40.55
N SER A 6 3.22 4.87 -41.42
CA SER A 6 4.61 4.49 -41.16
C SER A 6 5.12 5.34 -40.00
N ASN A 7 5.30 4.71 -38.83
CA ASN A 7 5.86 5.37 -37.67
C ASN A 7 7.36 5.61 -37.91
N ARG A 8 7.70 6.71 -38.60
CA ARG A 8 9.09 7.05 -38.94
C ARG A 8 9.69 7.87 -37.81
N PHE A 9 10.05 7.18 -36.72
CA PHE A 9 11.00 7.72 -35.77
C PHE A 9 12.33 7.89 -36.51
N THR A 10 12.59 9.11 -36.98
CA THR A 10 13.73 9.40 -37.86
C THR A 10 14.92 9.81 -37.00
N PHE A 11 16.15 9.59 -37.44
CA PHE A 11 17.35 10.06 -36.72
C PHE A 11 17.29 11.59 -36.42
N ARG A 12 16.71 12.36 -37.34
CA ARG A 12 16.39 13.78 -37.14
C ARG A 12 15.43 14.03 -35.98
N THR A 13 14.40 13.21 -35.83
CA THR A 13 13.44 13.27 -34.70
C THR A 13 14.14 12.94 -33.38
N PHE A 14 15.01 11.92 -33.37
CA PHE A 14 15.81 11.58 -32.19
C PHE A 14 16.73 12.74 -31.75
N ILE A 15 17.42 13.39 -32.70
CA ILE A 15 18.25 14.58 -32.40
C ILE A 15 17.39 15.72 -31.86
N LEU A 16 16.24 16.00 -32.47
CA LEU A 16 15.33 17.07 -32.01
C LEU A 16 14.80 16.81 -30.59
N LEU A 17 14.62 15.55 -30.19
CA LEU A 17 14.25 15.19 -28.82
C LEU A 17 15.41 15.32 -27.82
N LEU A 18 16.66 15.19 -28.27
CA LEU A 18 17.84 15.37 -27.43
C LEU A 18 18.21 16.83 -27.19
N ILE A 19 17.91 17.74 -28.13
CA ILE A 19 18.27 19.17 -27.99
C ILE A 19 17.75 19.79 -26.69
N PRO A 20 16.46 19.65 -26.30
CA PRO A 20 15.98 20.18 -25.02
C PRO A 20 16.68 19.59 -23.81
N ILE A 21 17.04 18.30 -23.85
CA ILE A 21 17.77 17.62 -22.76
C ILE A 21 19.18 18.18 -22.64
N ILE A 22 19.89 18.35 -23.75
CA ILE A 22 21.24 18.92 -23.77
C ILE A 22 21.22 20.37 -23.30
N LEU A 23 20.25 21.17 -23.76
CA LEU A 23 20.08 22.56 -23.30
C LEU A 23 19.77 22.61 -21.80
N LEU A 24 18.90 21.72 -21.30
CA LEU A 24 18.59 21.61 -19.87
C LEU A 24 19.84 21.26 -19.06
N VAL A 25 20.64 20.28 -19.50
CA VAL A 25 21.92 19.94 -18.86
C VAL A 25 22.85 21.16 -18.86
N GLY A 26 22.94 21.89 -19.98
CA GLY A 26 23.72 23.12 -20.07
C GLY A 26 23.26 24.19 -19.07
N VAL A 27 21.95 24.41 -18.93
CA VAL A 27 21.37 25.34 -17.96
C VAL A 27 21.64 24.89 -16.52
N ILE A 28 21.53 23.59 -16.21
CA ILE A 28 21.82 23.05 -14.88
C ILE A 28 23.30 23.26 -14.54
N VAL A 29 24.21 22.94 -15.47
CA VAL A 29 25.66 23.16 -15.26
C VAL A 29 25.97 24.64 -15.06
N LEU A 30 25.38 25.52 -15.88
CA LEU A 30 25.52 26.97 -15.73
C LEU A 30 25.01 27.42 -14.35
N PHE A 31 23.86 26.94 -13.91
CA PHE A 31 23.32 27.27 -12.60
C PHE A 31 24.23 26.78 -11.46
N LEU A 32 24.67 25.53 -11.48
CA LEU A 32 25.52 24.95 -10.44
C LEU A 32 26.91 25.61 -10.38
N SER A 33 27.46 26.04 -11.52
CA SER A 33 28.76 26.75 -11.57
C SER A 33 28.70 28.22 -11.21
N THR A 34 27.54 28.87 -11.39
CA THR A 34 27.36 30.32 -11.11
C THR A 34 26.58 30.59 -9.83
N GLY A 35 26.08 29.56 -9.15
CA GLY A 35 25.12 29.69 -8.05
C GLY A 35 23.80 30.34 -8.50
N GLY A 36 23.48 30.29 -9.80
CA GLY A 36 22.37 31.05 -10.39
C GLY A 36 22.54 32.57 -10.32
N GLY A 37 23.77 33.06 -10.11
CA GLY A 37 24.07 34.47 -9.89
C GLY A 37 23.80 34.95 -8.45
N LEU A 38 23.46 34.03 -7.53
CA LEU A 38 23.25 34.31 -6.12
C LEU A 38 24.40 33.69 -5.32
N ASN A 39 25.07 34.50 -4.51
CA ASN A 39 26.14 34.04 -3.62
C ASN A 39 25.55 33.88 -2.21
N LEU A 40 24.74 32.83 -2.03
CA LEU A 40 24.07 32.52 -0.78
C LEU A 40 24.60 31.18 -0.27
N ASP A 41 25.39 31.22 0.80
CA ASP A 41 25.75 30.02 1.54
C ASP A 41 24.60 29.63 2.47
N SER A 42 24.35 28.32 2.63
CA SER A 42 23.36 27.85 3.60
C SER A 42 23.80 28.24 5.01
N ALA A 43 22.93 28.90 5.76
CA ALA A 43 23.23 29.34 7.12
C ALA A 43 23.47 28.18 8.11
N ALA A 44 22.99 26.98 7.76
CA ALA A 44 23.21 25.74 8.51
C ALA A 44 23.30 24.55 7.54
N PRO A 45 24.05 23.49 7.91
CA PRO A 45 24.05 22.25 7.16
C PRO A 45 22.65 21.64 7.17
N VAL A 46 22.19 21.18 6.01
CA VAL A 46 20.91 20.47 5.88
C VAL A 46 21.19 19.00 6.12
N GLU A 47 20.84 18.50 7.29
CA GLU A 47 21.00 17.10 7.66
C GLU A 47 19.65 16.43 7.81
N ASN A 48 19.54 15.18 7.35
CA ASN A 48 18.36 14.35 7.60
C ASN A 48 18.77 12.89 7.85
N LEU A 49 18.49 12.40 9.05
CA LEU A 49 18.79 11.05 9.49
C LEU A 49 17.48 10.33 9.84
N ASP A 50 17.10 9.37 8.99
CA ASP A 50 15.89 8.58 9.20
C ASP A 50 16.21 7.28 9.93
N VAL A 51 15.45 6.96 10.98
CA VAL A 51 15.48 5.66 11.63
C VAL A 51 14.50 4.73 10.92
N GLU A 52 15.01 3.74 10.19
CA GLU A 52 14.19 2.83 9.39
C GLU A 52 13.58 1.71 10.22
N ARG A 53 14.28 1.28 11.27
CA ARG A 53 13.87 0.19 12.17
C ARG A 53 14.68 0.24 13.45
N TYR A 54 14.05 -0.06 14.57
CA TYR A 54 14.74 -0.41 15.81
C TYR A 54 14.51 -1.90 16.14
N VAL A 55 15.51 -2.52 16.77
CA VAL A 55 15.47 -3.91 17.23
C VAL A 55 15.88 -3.92 18.69
N LEU A 56 14.99 -4.39 19.56
CA LEU A 56 15.23 -4.57 20.97
C LEU A 56 15.63 -6.02 21.23
N LYS A 57 16.85 -6.22 21.74
CA LYS A 57 17.36 -7.50 22.24
C LYS A 57 17.70 -7.33 23.71
N GLN A 58 17.76 -8.41 24.47
CA GLN A 58 18.10 -8.33 25.88
C GLN A 58 19.42 -7.56 26.10
N GLY A 59 19.34 -6.39 26.74
CA GLY A 59 20.51 -5.55 27.04
C GLY A 59 21.03 -4.67 25.89
N SER A 60 20.36 -4.63 24.73
CA SER A 60 20.75 -3.74 23.63
C SER A 60 19.57 -3.20 22.82
N ILE A 61 19.79 -2.00 22.26
CA ILE A 61 18.91 -1.36 21.29
C ILE A 61 19.72 -1.17 20.01
N GLU A 62 19.29 -1.79 18.90
CA GLU A 62 19.91 -1.63 17.59
C GLU A 62 19.02 -0.74 16.71
N LEU A 63 19.57 0.35 16.17
CA LEU A 63 18.87 1.25 15.26
C LEU A 63 19.46 1.10 13.85
N LYS A 64 18.60 0.82 12.86
CA LYS A 64 18.95 0.90 11.44
C LYS A 64 18.63 2.30 10.96
N VAL A 65 19.65 3.06 10.63
CA VAL A 65 19.53 4.46 10.22
C VAL A 65 19.94 4.64 8.76
N ARG A 66 19.38 5.66 8.10
CA ARG A 66 19.74 6.05 6.74
C ARG A 66 19.91 7.56 6.66
N ASN A 67 21.01 8.01 6.06
CA ASN A 67 21.19 9.42 5.75
C ASN A 67 20.40 9.77 4.48
N THR A 68 19.40 10.64 4.59
CA THR A 68 18.62 11.13 3.44
C THR A 68 18.84 12.61 3.14
N GLY A 69 19.78 13.22 3.86
CA GLY A 69 20.28 14.56 3.60
C GLY A 69 21.11 14.65 2.30
N PRO A 70 21.40 15.88 1.84
CA PRO A 70 22.26 16.15 0.69
C PRO A 70 23.74 15.82 0.92
N GLU A 71 24.22 15.88 2.16
CA GLU A 71 25.63 15.71 2.54
C GLU A 71 25.82 14.50 3.45
N GLU A 72 27.08 14.10 3.70
CA GLU A 72 27.38 13.04 4.66
C GLU A 72 27.10 13.48 6.11
N ILE A 73 26.65 12.54 6.94
CA ILE A 73 26.33 12.79 8.35
C ILE A 73 27.25 11.94 9.21
N THR A 74 27.82 12.52 10.26
CA THR A 74 28.56 11.76 11.28
C THR A 74 27.75 11.69 12.57
N ILE A 75 27.48 10.49 13.09
CA ILE A 75 26.82 10.33 14.39
C ILE A 75 27.85 10.58 15.50
N ALA A 76 27.55 11.51 16.41
CA ALA A 76 28.48 11.94 17.45
C ALA A 76 28.06 11.48 18.86
N GLN A 77 26.77 11.50 19.17
CA GLN A 77 26.28 11.19 20.51
C GLN A 77 24.85 10.62 20.48
N ILE A 78 24.54 9.76 21.44
CA ILE A 78 23.20 9.21 21.65
C ILE A 78 22.81 9.36 23.12
N ILE A 79 21.58 9.81 23.33
CA ILE A 79 20.93 9.92 24.64
C ILE A 79 19.73 8.98 24.67
N VAL A 80 19.57 8.23 25.76
CA VAL A 80 18.39 7.41 26.04
C VAL A 80 17.83 7.81 27.40
N ASN A 81 16.60 8.34 27.47
CA ASN A 81 15.97 8.84 28.70
C ASN A 81 16.92 9.71 29.55
N ASP A 82 17.49 10.75 28.95
CA ASP A 82 18.43 11.71 29.55
C ASP A 82 19.83 11.18 29.90
N ALA A 83 20.12 9.90 29.65
CA ALA A 83 21.46 9.33 29.86
C ALA A 83 22.26 9.27 28.56
N VAL A 84 23.52 9.74 28.59
CA VAL A 84 24.46 9.57 27.46
C VAL A 84 24.95 8.13 27.44
N MET A 85 24.72 7.45 26.33
CA MET A 85 25.04 6.03 26.20
C MET A 85 26.22 5.79 25.25
N PRO A 86 27.10 4.81 25.55
CA PRO A 86 28.06 4.34 24.57
C PRO A 86 27.33 3.63 23.42
N PHE A 87 27.83 3.82 22.21
CA PHE A 87 27.26 3.22 21.01
C PHE A 87 28.36 2.82 20.02
N GLU A 88 28.04 1.87 19.16
CA GLU A 88 28.87 1.44 18.04
C GLU A 88 28.11 1.64 16.74
N VAL A 89 28.80 2.09 15.67
CA VAL A 89 28.20 2.29 14.35
C VAL A 89 28.91 1.44 13.32
N HIS A 90 28.13 0.61 12.60
CA HIS A 90 28.60 -0.21 11.50
C HIS A 90 27.92 0.20 10.18
N PRO A 91 28.66 0.35 9.06
CA PRO A 91 30.09 0.08 8.90
C PRO A 91 31.01 1.20 9.42
N ASN A 92 30.53 2.45 9.47
CA ASN A 92 31.26 3.63 9.93
C ASN A 92 30.28 4.64 10.55
N ALA A 93 30.75 5.45 11.50
CA ALA A 93 30.00 6.57 12.06
C ALA A 93 29.70 7.69 11.05
N VAL A 94 30.52 7.80 9.99
CA VAL A 94 30.25 8.67 8.83
C VAL A 94 29.36 7.92 7.84
N ILE A 95 28.18 8.47 7.57
CA ILE A 95 27.13 7.88 6.74
C ILE A 95 26.99 8.76 5.49
N PRO A 96 27.44 8.29 4.31
CA PRO A 96 27.24 9.00 3.05
C PRO A 96 25.76 9.15 2.69
N ARG A 97 25.46 10.09 1.79
CA ARG A 97 24.09 10.30 1.30
C ARG A 97 23.47 9.01 0.75
N LEU A 98 22.26 8.71 1.22
CA LEU A 98 21.43 7.53 0.90
C LEU A 98 21.99 6.18 1.39
N GLU A 99 23.13 6.18 2.08
CA GLU A 99 23.69 4.97 2.69
C GLU A 99 23.07 4.67 4.06
N ARG A 100 23.18 3.40 4.47
CA ARG A 100 22.67 2.91 5.75
C ARG A 100 23.79 2.62 6.74
N ALA A 101 23.48 2.78 8.02
CA ALA A 101 24.30 2.27 9.11
C ALA A 101 23.44 1.58 10.17
N THR A 102 24.05 0.69 10.95
CA THR A 102 23.46 0.10 12.15
C THR A 102 24.16 0.67 13.36
N VAL A 103 23.38 1.24 14.26
CA VAL A 103 23.82 1.84 15.51
C VAL A 103 23.41 0.93 16.65
N THR A 104 24.38 0.39 17.37
CA THR A 104 24.14 -0.52 18.50
C THR A 104 24.39 0.22 19.80
N ILE A 105 23.40 0.24 20.69
CA ILE A 105 23.44 0.90 21.99
C ILE A 105 23.33 -0.17 23.07
N ALA A 106 24.34 -0.24 23.95
CA ALA A 106 24.30 -1.14 25.11
C ALA A 106 23.41 -0.50 26.20
N TYR A 107 22.13 -0.89 26.24
CA TYR A 107 21.14 -0.31 27.14
C TYR A 107 20.24 -1.41 27.73
N PRO A 108 20.19 -1.55 29.08
CA PRO A 108 19.36 -2.54 29.75
C PRO A 108 17.91 -2.05 29.86
N TRP A 109 17.15 -2.12 28.77
CA TRP A 109 15.73 -1.77 28.76
C TRP A 109 14.88 -2.79 29.53
N SER A 110 13.70 -2.35 29.97
CA SER A 110 12.69 -3.11 30.68
C SER A 110 11.46 -3.30 29.80
N TYR A 111 10.86 -4.48 29.86
CA TYR A 111 9.64 -4.79 29.11
C TYR A 111 8.48 -3.88 29.53
N GLY A 112 7.78 -3.33 28.54
CA GLY A 112 6.61 -2.48 28.73
C GLY A 112 6.91 -0.99 28.97
N GLU A 113 8.19 -0.60 29.07
CA GLU A 113 8.57 0.81 29.31
C GLU A 113 8.70 1.60 28.01
N ALA A 114 8.45 2.91 28.10
CA ALA A 114 8.67 3.85 27.02
C ALA A 114 10.09 4.42 27.08
N TYR A 115 10.71 4.64 25.92
CA TYR A 115 12.04 5.24 25.79
C TYR A 115 12.04 6.36 24.77
N GLY A 116 12.60 7.51 25.13
CA GLY A 116 12.93 8.60 24.22
C GLY A 116 14.42 8.58 23.91
N LEU A 117 14.76 8.50 22.63
CA LEU A 117 16.13 8.53 22.12
C LEU A 117 16.39 9.83 21.38
N ILE A 118 17.58 10.40 21.58
CA ILE A 118 18.06 11.57 20.83
C ILE A 118 19.43 11.23 20.24
N ILE A 119 19.54 11.29 18.92
CA ILE A 119 20.77 11.09 18.17
C ILE A 119 21.27 12.48 17.75
N PHE A 120 22.48 12.83 18.18
CA PHE A 120 23.15 14.06 17.75
C PHE A 120 24.19 13.75 16.68
N THR A 121 24.22 14.58 15.65
CA THR A 121 25.25 14.56 14.62
C THR A 121 26.49 15.35 15.05
N GLY A 122 27.56 15.26 14.25
CA GLY A 122 28.78 16.04 14.46
C GLY A 122 28.55 17.56 14.48
N ASN A 123 27.48 18.03 13.84
CA ASN A 123 27.05 19.44 13.85
C ASN A 123 26.05 19.76 14.98
N ALA A 124 25.89 18.86 15.94
CA ALA A 124 24.97 18.97 17.08
C ALA A 124 23.49 19.14 16.69
N ILE A 125 23.08 18.61 15.54
CA ILE A 125 21.67 18.57 15.12
C ILE A 125 21.00 17.34 15.77
N PRO A 126 19.90 17.52 16.53
CA PRO A 126 19.21 16.41 17.19
C PRO A 126 18.18 15.73 16.27
N PHE A 127 18.16 14.40 16.29
CA PHE A 127 17.13 13.55 15.71
C PHE A 127 16.49 12.70 16.80
N THR A 128 15.18 12.79 16.95
CA THR A 128 14.43 12.14 18.03
C THR A 128 13.76 10.85 17.56
N LEU A 129 13.70 9.86 18.44
CA LEU A 129 13.01 8.60 18.21
C LEU A 129 12.32 8.18 19.51
N ASP A 130 11.03 7.90 19.42
CA ASP A 130 10.26 7.36 20.54
C ASP A 130 10.01 5.87 20.36
N ILE A 131 10.27 5.10 21.41
CA ILE A 131 9.87 3.70 21.57
C ILE A 131 8.73 3.72 22.60
N PRO A 132 7.45 3.69 22.17
CA PRO A 132 6.32 3.88 23.07
C PRO A 132 6.15 2.74 24.07
N VAL A 133 6.50 1.52 23.66
CA VAL A 133 6.46 0.32 24.49
C VAL A 133 7.62 -0.60 24.08
N ALA A 134 8.55 -0.87 24.98
CA ALA A 134 9.66 -1.77 24.73
C ALA A 134 9.26 -3.23 24.93
N PHE A 135 9.57 -4.07 23.95
CA PHE A 135 9.38 -5.51 24.00
C PHE A 135 10.44 -6.15 23.10
N GLU A 136 10.76 -7.42 23.35
CA GLU A 136 11.76 -8.10 22.53
C GLU A 136 11.26 -8.24 21.10
N THR A 137 12.03 -7.74 20.14
CA THR A 137 11.63 -7.76 18.73
C THR A 137 11.56 -9.21 18.25
N PRO A 138 10.40 -9.66 17.70
CA PRO A 138 10.20 -11.03 17.26
C PRO A 138 11.28 -11.47 16.28
N GLN A 139 11.95 -12.57 16.60
CA GLN A 139 12.92 -13.20 15.71
C GLN A 139 12.20 -14.14 14.74
N PRO A 140 12.67 -14.26 13.48
CA PRO A 140 12.09 -15.21 12.55
C PRO A 140 12.26 -16.66 13.03
N ASP A 141 11.17 -17.26 13.51
CA ASP A 141 11.10 -18.66 13.89
C ASP A 141 9.85 -19.35 13.31
N THR A 142 9.75 -20.67 13.50
CA THR A 142 8.65 -21.46 12.98
C THR A 142 7.30 -21.07 13.60
N ALA A 143 7.28 -20.69 14.88
CA ALA A 143 6.05 -20.29 15.56
C ALA A 143 5.51 -18.97 14.98
N THR A 144 6.38 -17.98 14.81
CA THR A 144 6.08 -16.67 14.22
C THR A 144 5.62 -16.81 12.77
N PHE A 145 6.24 -17.73 12.01
CA PHE A 145 5.82 -18.03 10.63
C PHE A 145 4.36 -18.47 10.56
N TRP A 146 3.99 -19.45 11.38
CA TRP A 146 2.61 -19.94 11.45
C TRP A 146 1.65 -18.91 12.04
N GLY A 147 2.11 -18.09 12.99
CA GLY A 147 1.34 -16.97 13.53
C GLY A 147 0.92 -15.99 12.43
N PHE A 148 1.87 -15.53 11.61
CA PHE A 148 1.57 -14.66 10.48
C PHE A 148 0.74 -15.36 9.39
N THR A 149 0.94 -16.66 9.16
CA THR A 149 0.07 -17.43 8.26
C THR A 149 -1.38 -17.43 8.75
N LEU A 150 -1.60 -17.71 10.04
CA LEU A 150 -2.93 -17.72 10.64
C LEU A 150 -3.59 -16.35 10.56
N ILE A 151 -2.85 -15.27 10.86
CA ILE A 151 -3.35 -13.90 10.71
C ILE A 151 -3.82 -13.64 9.28
N GLY A 152 -2.98 -13.92 8.27
CA GLY A 152 -3.37 -13.73 6.86
C GLY A 152 -4.55 -14.61 6.44
N LEU A 153 -4.70 -15.80 7.04
CA LEU A 153 -5.82 -16.70 6.77
C LEU A 153 -7.13 -16.16 7.38
N TYR A 154 -7.07 -15.64 8.61
CA TYR A 154 -8.22 -15.04 9.29
C TYR A 154 -8.65 -13.72 8.68
N VAL A 155 -7.70 -12.92 8.18
CA VAL A 155 -7.99 -11.60 7.61
C VAL A 155 -8.36 -11.68 6.14
N GLY A 156 -7.61 -12.42 5.32
CA GLY A 156 -7.84 -12.47 3.87
C GLY A 156 -8.70 -13.65 3.44
N VAL A 157 -8.20 -14.87 3.62
CA VAL A 157 -8.80 -16.08 3.02
C VAL A 157 -10.22 -16.33 3.53
N ILE A 158 -10.39 -16.50 4.84
CA ILE A 158 -11.69 -16.86 5.43
C ILE A 158 -12.77 -15.81 5.10
N PRO A 159 -12.54 -14.51 5.34
CA PRO A 159 -13.53 -13.47 5.05
C PRO A 159 -13.94 -13.39 3.58
N VAL A 160 -12.99 -13.42 2.65
CA VAL A 160 -13.31 -13.40 1.21
C VAL A 160 -14.20 -14.58 0.84
N PHE A 161 -13.90 -15.79 1.36
CA PHE A 161 -14.75 -16.96 1.16
C PHE A 161 -16.12 -16.83 1.81
N LEU A 162 -16.21 -16.25 3.01
CA LEU A 162 -17.49 -15.97 3.67
C LEU A 162 -18.34 -15.02 2.81
N GLY A 163 -17.75 -14.03 2.15
CA GLY A 163 -18.43 -13.19 1.17
C GLY A 163 -18.93 -13.99 -0.04
N ILE A 164 -18.06 -14.82 -0.63
CA ILE A 164 -18.41 -15.67 -1.79
C ILE A 164 -19.57 -16.63 -1.46
N PHE A 165 -19.67 -17.13 -0.22
CA PHE A 165 -20.74 -18.04 0.20
C PHE A 165 -22.16 -17.45 0.12
N TRP A 166 -22.30 -16.13 -0.04
CA TRP A 166 -23.60 -15.51 -0.29
C TRP A 166 -24.10 -15.72 -1.72
N PHE A 167 -23.26 -16.21 -2.64
CA PHE A 167 -23.59 -16.43 -4.05
C PHE A 167 -24.92 -17.17 -4.30
N PRO A 168 -25.24 -18.30 -3.63
CA PRO A 168 -26.47 -19.05 -3.89
C PRO A 168 -27.74 -18.29 -3.50
N ALA A 169 -27.66 -17.41 -2.50
CA ALA A 169 -28.77 -16.59 -2.05
C ALA A 169 -28.96 -15.37 -2.98
N LEU A 170 -27.87 -14.68 -3.29
CA LEU A 170 -27.90 -13.44 -4.09
C LEU A 170 -28.33 -13.68 -5.54
N ARG A 171 -28.00 -14.84 -6.13
CA ARG A 171 -28.41 -15.16 -7.51
C ARG A 171 -29.92 -15.34 -7.70
N GLN A 172 -30.69 -15.49 -6.61
CA GLN A 172 -32.15 -15.66 -6.67
C GLN A 172 -32.87 -14.30 -6.73
N MET A 173 -32.14 -13.19 -6.60
CA MET A 173 -32.73 -11.87 -6.48
C MET A 173 -33.12 -11.28 -7.84
N GLY A 174 -34.21 -10.49 -7.83
CA GLY A 174 -34.69 -9.81 -9.03
C GLY A 174 -33.75 -8.73 -9.54
N ARG A 175 -33.93 -8.32 -10.81
CA ARG A 175 -33.05 -7.35 -11.49
C ARG A 175 -32.83 -6.05 -10.72
N ARG A 176 -33.89 -5.46 -10.16
CA ARG A 176 -33.78 -4.20 -9.41
C ARG A 176 -32.88 -4.34 -8.19
N THR A 177 -33.03 -5.43 -7.45
CA THR A 177 -32.23 -5.69 -6.26
C THR A 177 -30.79 -5.99 -6.62
N MET A 178 -30.56 -6.67 -7.74
CA MET A 178 -29.22 -6.89 -8.26
C MET A 178 -28.50 -5.58 -8.60
N THR A 179 -29.19 -4.63 -9.26
CA THR A 179 -28.61 -3.29 -9.52
C THR A 179 -28.34 -2.53 -8.22
N PHE A 180 -29.25 -2.62 -7.22
CA PHE A 180 -29.02 -2.06 -5.89
C PHE A 180 -27.75 -2.65 -5.25
N LEU A 181 -27.60 -3.97 -5.26
CA LEU A 181 -26.45 -4.66 -4.67
C LEU A 181 -25.15 -4.29 -5.37
N MET A 182 -25.11 -4.27 -6.71
CA MET A 182 -23.92 -3.80 -7.45
C MET A 182 -23.58 -2.35 -7.13
N ALA A 183 -24.58 -1.47 -7.02
CA ALA A 183 -24.37 -0.09 -6.63
C ALA A 183 -23.88 0.02 -5.17
N ALA A 184 -24.39 -0.80 -4.26
CA ALA A 184 -23.92 -0.90 -2.88
C ALA A 184 -22.48 -1.40 -2.79
N THR A 185 -22.12 -2.43 -3.57
CA THR A 185 -20.72 -2.86 -3.70
C THR A 185 -19.84 -1.74 -4.24
N ALA A 186 -20.27 -0.99 -5.26
CA ALA A 186 -19.50 0.15 -5.76
C ALA A 186 -19.32 1.23 -4.69
N GLY A 187 -20.36 1.57 -3.93
CA GLY A 187 -20.26 2.51 -2.81
C GLY A 187 -19.31 2.03 -1.70
N LEU A 188 -19.38 0.75 -1.36
CA LEU A 188 -18.46 0.13 -0.42
C LEU A 188 -17.01 0.24 -0.89
N LEU A 189 -16.75 -0.11 -2.16
CA LEU A 189 -15.42 -0.02 -2.74
C LEU A 189 -14.93 1.43 -2.85
N ILE A 190 -15.82 2.41 -3.08
CA ILE A 190 -15.45 3.84 -3.07
C ILE A 190 -14.92 4.24 -1.70
N PHE A 191 -15.63 3.88 -0.62
CA PHE A 191 -15.19 4.18 0.73
C PHE A 191 -13.84 3.50 1.01
N LEU A 192 -13.72 2.21 0.67
CA LEU A 192 -12.48 1.45 0.81
C LEU A 192 -11.32 2.10 0.01
N GLY A 193 -11.52 2.45 -1.25
CA GLY A 193 -10.48 3.10 -2.06
C GLY A 193 -10.00 4.43 -1.50
N LEU A 194 -10.89 5.20 -0.86
CA LEU A 194 -10.51 6.43 -0.15
C LEU A 194 -9.71 6.14 1.12
N ASP A 195 -10.13 5.13 1.89
CA ASP A 195 -9.44 4.71 3.11
C ASP A 195 -8.03 4.18 2.80
N THR A 196 -7.88 3.32 1.78
CA THR A 196 -6.57 2.83 1.31
C THR A 196 -5.64 3.96 0.87
N VAL A 197 -6.17 5.00 0.22
CA VAL A 197 -5.38 6.18 -0.16
C VAL A 197 -4.97 6.98 1.07
N ALA A 198 -5.88 7.15 2.04
CA ALA A 198 -5.57 7.84 3.29
C ALA A 198 -4.49 7.10 4.09
N GLU A 199 -4.58 5.77 4.20
CA GLU A 199 -3.57 4.92 4.84
C GLU A 199 -2.23 5.01 4.12
N ALA A 200 -2.23 4.96 2.78
CA ALA A 200 -1.01 5.13 1.99
C ALA A 200 -0.36 6.51 2.23
N LEU A 201 -1.15 7.58 2.38
CA LEU A 201 -0.65 8.91 2.71
C LEU A 201 -0.03 8.97 4.11
N GLU A 202 -0.63 8.28 5.09
CA GLU A 202 -0.07 8.18 6.44
C GLU A 202 1.29 7.49 6.43
N PHE A 203 1.40 6.33 5.78
CA PHE A 203 2.68 5.62 5.65
C PHE A 203 3.69 6.38 4.78
N ALA A 204 3.24 7.17 3.80
CA ALA A 204 4.13 8.02 3.01
C ALA A 204 4.81 9.10 3.86
N GLY A 205 4.18 9.53 4.96
CA GLY A 205 4.80 10.41 5.96
C GLY A 205 5.96 9.76 6.72
N ARG A 206 6.02 8.42 6.76
CA ARG A 206 7.10 7.63 7.38
C ARG A 206 8.21 7.27 6.39
N ILE A 207 8.03 7.56 5.10
CA ILE A 207 9.05 7.34 4.08
C ILE A 207 9.97 8.57 4.04
N PRO A 208 11.30 8.38 4.00
CA PRO A 208 12.20 9.50 3.82
C PRO A 208 11.87 10.33 2.58
N SER A 209 11.86 11.65 2.72
CA SER A 209 11.43 12.60 1.69
C SER A 209 12.13 12.39 0.33
N ALA A 210 13.38 11.94 0.36
CA ALA A 210 14.17 11.59 -0.83
C ALA A 210 13.50 10.54 -1.74
N PHE A 211 12.64 9.66 -1.21
CA PHE A 211 11.94 8.62 -1.98
C PHE A 211 10.57 9.05 -2.49
N GLN A 212 10.13 10.29 -2.22
CA GLN A 212 8.89 10.87 -2.76
C GLN A 212 7.66 9.97 -2.58
N GLY A 213 7.31 9.62 -1.33
CA GLY A 213 6.20 8.71 -1.01
C GLY A 213 4.87 9.05 -1.70
N ILE A 214 4.51 10.34 -1.81
CA ILE A 214 3.30 10.79 -2.54
C ILE A 214 3.38 10.45 -4.03
N GLY A 215 4.56 10.62 -4.64
CA GLY A 215 4.79 10.25 -6.03
C GLY A 215 4.62 8.75 -6.25
N LEU A 216 5.07 7.93 -5.29
CA LEU A 216 4.88 6.48 -5.30
C LEU A 216 3.40 6.09 -5.26
N ILE A 217 2.58 6.80 -4.47
CA ILE A 217 1.12 6.60 -4.44
C ILE A 217 0.51 6.89 -5.82
N GLY A 218 0.84 8.06 -6.39
CA GLY A 218 0.30 8.47 -7.68
C GLY A 218 0.69 7.51 -8.81
N ILE A 219 1.98 7.15 -8.90
CA ILE A 219 2.49 6.23 -9.92
C ILE A 219 1.91 4.84 -9.72
N GLY A 220 1.94 4.30 -8.50
CA GLY A 220 1.44 2.96 -8.18
C GLY A 220 -0.06 2.82 -8.49
N GLY A 221 -0.87 3.79 -8.05
CA GLY A 221 -2.31 3.78 -8.27
C GLY A 221 -2.69 3.94 -9.74
N VAL A 222 -2.15 4.94 -10.42
CA VAL A 222 -2.48 5.20 -11.84
C VAL A 222 -1.96 4.09 -12.74
N ALA A 223 -0.71 3.63 -12.54
CA ALA A 223 -0.16 2.55 -13.35
C ALA A 223 -0.99 1.27 -13.21
N THR A 224 -1.42 0.94 -11.98
CA THR A 224 -2.23 -0.25 -11.73
C THR A 224 -3.61 -0.14 -12.37
N PHE A 225 -4.29 0.99 -12.19
CA PHE A 225 -5.58 1.24 -12.83
C PHE A 225 -5.49 1.06 -14.34
N LEU A 226 -4.50 1.71 -14.98
CA LEU A 226 -4.32 1.65 -16.43
C LEU A 226 -3.92 0.26 -16.93
N LEU A 227 -3.08 -0.45 -16.18
CA LEU A 227 -2.67 -1.80 -16.51
C LEU A 227 -3.85 -2.77 -16.47
N LEU A 228 -4.65 -2.74 -15.40
CA LEU A 228 -5.83 -3.60 -15.26
C LEU A 228 -6.90 -3.26 -16.31
N GLU A 229 -7.11 -1.97 -16.62
CA GLU A 229 -8.01 -1.56 -17.70
C GLU A 229 -7.52 -2.05 -19.07
N ALA A 230 -6.22 -1.98 -19.36
CA ALA A 230 -5.64 -2.50 -20.59
C ALA A 230 -5.81 -4.03 -20.71
N ILE A 231 -5.61 -4.76 -19.61
CA ILE A 231 -5.82 -6.20 -19.54
C ILE A 231 -7.32 -6.53 -19.75
N SER A 232 -8.22 -5.83 -19.06
CA SER A 232 -9.68 -5.98 -19.17
C SER A 232 -10.15 -5.79 -20.62
N LYS A 233 -9.72 -4.70 -21.28
CA LYS A 233 -10.06 -4.42 -22.68
C LYS A 233 -9.56 -5.50 -23.63
N ARG A 234 -8.28 -5.88 -23.54
CA ARG A 234 -7.70 -6.90 -24.40
C ARG A 234 -8.42 -8.24 -24.26
N HIS A 235 -8.78 -8.63 -23.03
CA HIS A 235 -9.52 -9.88 -22.81
C HIS A 235 -10.95 -9.81 -23.36
N SER A 236 -11.62 -8.67 -23.24
CA SER A 236 -12.96 -8.48 -23.80
C SER A 236 -12.98 -8.53 -25.35
N GLU A 237 -11.87 -8.20 -26.02
CA GLU A 237 -11.77 -8.29 -27.48
C GLU A 237 -11.56 -9.72 -27.98
N ILE A 238 -10.83 -10.55 -27.19
CA ILE A 238 -10.55 -11.96 -27.52
C ILE A 238 -11.78 -12.83 -27.25
N THR A 239 -12.54 -12.52 -26.20
CA THR A 239 -13.62 -13.37 -25.69
C THR A 239 -14.98 -12.91 -26.22
N GLY A 240 -15.57 -13.67 -27.15
CA GLY A 240 -16.86 -13.32 -27.78
C GLY A 240 -18.10 -13.52 -26.91
N ASN A 241 -18.03 -14.34 -25.85
CA ASN A 241 -19.16 -14.68 -24.99
C ASN A 241 -19.28 -13.73 -23.79
N GLU A 242 -20.47 -13.14 -23.58
CA GLU A 242 -20.74 -12.21 -22.48
C GLU A 242 -20.58 -12.85 -21.08
N ALA A 243 -20.81 -14.16 -20.93
CA ALA A 243 -20.60 -14.85 -19.65
C ALA A 243 -19.10 -14.97 -19.31
N ASP A 244 -18.29 -15.29 -20.31
CA ASP A 244 -16.83 -15.39 -20.15
C ASP A 244 -16.21 -14.01 -19.90
N LYS A 245 -16.75 -12.94 -20.51
CA LYS A 245 -16.36 -11.55 -20.18
C LYS A 245 -16.63 -11.21 -18.71
N ARG A 246 -17.82 -11.52 -18.18
CA ARG A 246 -18.16 -11.26 -16.77
C ARG A 246 -17.28 -12.06 -15.81
N LEU A 247 -16.94 -13.30 -16.18
CA LEU A 247 -15.98 -14.09 -15.42
C LEU A 247 -14.57 -13.50 -15.45
N ALA A 248 -14.11 -13.01 -16.60
CA ALA A 248 -12.82 -12.35 -16.69
C ALA A 248 -12.77 -11.08 -15.83
N ILE A 249 -13.84 -10.28 -15.83
CA ILE A 249 -13.99 -9.13 -14.93
C ILE A 249 -13.90 -9.60 -13.47
N ALA A 250 -14.64 -10.65 -13.07
CA ALA A 250 -14.56 -11.18 -11.71
C ALA A 250 -13.14 -11.64 -11.30
N PHE A 251 -12.36 -12.20 -12.24
CA PHE A 251 -10.94 -12.51 -12.00
C PHE A 251 -10.05 -11.28 -11.87
N VAL A 252 -10.25 -10.25 -12.71
CA VAL A 252 -9.54 -8.97 -12.58
C VAL A 252 -9.85 -8.33 -11.22
N ILE A 253 -11.11 -8.37 -10.79
CA ILE A 253 -11.54 -7.93 -9.46
C ILE A 253 -10.83 -8.74 -8.37
N ALA A 254 -10.83 -10.07 -8.46
CA ALA A 254 -10.16 -10.93 -7.48
C ALA A 254 -8.66 -10.66 -7.40
N VAL A 255 -7.98 -10.43 -8.53
CA VAL A 255 -6.55 -10.06 -8.55
C VAL A 255 -6.34 -8.68 -7.91
N GLY A 256 -7.18 -7.71 -8.25
CA GLY A 256 -7.09 -6.36 -7.69
C GLY A 256 -7.25 -6.34 -6.18
N ILE A 257 -8.28 -7.03 -5.68
CA ILE A 257 -8.52 -7.27 -4.25
C ILE A 257 -7.36 -8.04 -3.62
N GLY A 258 -6.86 -9.07 -4.29
CA GLY A 258 -5.69 -9.82 -3.80
C GLY A 258 -4.47 -8.92 -3.57
N ILE A 259 -4.19 -8.00 -4.48
CA ILE A 259 -3.07 -7.08 -4.28
C ILE A 259 -3.35 -6.06 -3.16
N HIS A 260 -4.61 -5.64 -2.97
CA HIS A 260 -4.98 -4.82 -1.83
C HIS A 260 -4.77 -5.56 -0.50
N ASN A 261 -5.23 -6.82 -0.41
CA ASN A 261 -5.11 -7.66 0.79
C ASN A 261 -3.65 -8.02 1.11
N LEU A 262 -2.76 -8.02 0.11
CA LEU A 262 -1.31 -8.07 0.34
C LEU A 262 -0.82 -6.87 1.16
N GLY A 263 -1.32 -5.66 0.86
CA GLY A 263 -1.03 -4.43 1.61
C GLY A 263 -1.55 -4.50 3.05
N GLU A 264 -2.79 -4.96 3.26
CA GLU A 264 -3.37 -5.15 4.60
C GLU A 264 -2.53 -6.12 5.44
N GLY A 265 -2.16 -7.27 4.86
CA GLY A 265 -1.30 -8.23 5.51
C GLY A 265 0.03 -7.61 5.91
N LEU A 266 0.64 -6.79 5.04
CA LEU A 266 1.89 -6.10 5.32
C LEU A 266 1.76 -5.11 6.49
N ALA A 267 0.67 -4.34 6.54
CA ALA A 267 0.39 -3.40 7.62
C ALA A 267 0.23 -4.15 8.96
N ILE A 268 -0.56 -5.23 9.00
CA ILE A 268 -0.73 -6.05 10.20
C ILE A 268 0.61 -6.68 10.64
N GLY A 269 1.33 -7.32 9.70
CA GLY A 269 2.63 -7.93 10.00
C GLY A 269 3.61 -6.92 10.59
N ALA A 270 3.66 -5.72 10.03
CA ALA A 270 4.50 -4.64 10.53
C ALA A 270 4.09 -4.19 11.93
N ALA A 271 2.79 -3.99 12.20
CA ALA A 271 2.27 -3.60 13.52
C ALA A 271 2.64 -4.62 14.61
N TYR A 272 2.51 -5.93 14.33
CA TYR A 272 2.94 -6.98 15.24
C TYR A 272 4.47 -7.04 15.42
N ASN A 273 5.25 -6.68 14.39
CA ASN A 273 6.72 -6.61 14.51
C ASN A 273 7.19 -5.47 15.43
N VAL A 274 6.48 -4.35 15.44
CA VAL A 274 6.75 -3.19 16.32
C VAL A 274 5.97 -3.22 17.63
N GLY A 275 5.27 -4.32 17.92
CA GLY A 275 4.62 -4.58 19.22
C GLY A 275 3.39 -3.73 19.48
N GLU A 276 2.85 -3.09 18.45
CA GLU A 276 1.58 -2.37 18.49
C GLU A 276 0.42 -3.36 18.42
N ILE A 277 0.32 -4.26 19.42
CA ILE A 277 -0.65 -5.37 19.44
C ILE A 277 -2.09 -4.85 19.37
N ALA A 278 -2.38 -3.74 20.06
CA ALA A 278 -3.70 -3.11 20.03
C ALA A 278 -4.05 -2.62 18.62
N LEU A 279 -3.12 -1.94 17.94
CA LEU A 279 -3.28 -1.52 16.55
C LEU A 279 -3.45 -2.74 15.62
N GLY A 280 -2.58 -3.74 15.74
CA GLY A 280 -2.66 -4.96 14.96
C GLY A 280 -4.00 -5.69 15.12
N THR A 281 -4.53 -5.77 16.35
CA THR A 281 -5.83 -6.39 16.63
C THR A 281 -6.98 -5.57 16.04
N PHE A 282 -6.92 -4.25 16.19
CA PHE A 282 -7.90 -3.33 15.59
C PHE A 282 -7.93 -3.47 14.06
N LEU A 283 -6.77 -3.47 13.41
CA LEU A 283 -6.63 -3.67 11.96
C LEU A 283 -7.19 -5.02 11.52
N VAL A 284 -6.87 -6.11 12.24
CA VAL A 284 -7.39 -7.46 11.95
C VAL A 284 -8.92 -7.48 11.96
N VAL A 285 -9.57 -6.92 12.97
CA VAL A 285 -11.04 -6.91 13.06
C VAL A 285 -11.66 -6.05 11.95
N GLY A 286 -11.09 -4.87 11.67
CA GLY A 286 -11.50 -4.00 10.58
C GLY A 286 -11.46 -4.70 9.22
N PHE A 287 -10.30 -5.26 8.88
CA PHE A 287 -10.07 -5.93 7.61
C PHE A 287 -10.89 -7.23 7.46
N ILE A 288 -11.15 -7.98 8.55
CA ILE A 288 -12.06 -9.13 8.50
C ILE A 288 -13.44 -8.71 7.97
N ILE A 289 -14.01 -7.64 8.52
CA ILE A 289 -15.36 -7.21 8.13
C ILE A 289 -15.35 -6.70 6.68
N GLN A 290 -14.31 -5.97 6.31
CA GLN A 290 -14.10 -5.46 4.95
C GLN A 290 -13.98 -6.59 3.92
N ASN A 291 -13.15 -7.59 4.20
CA ASN A 291 -12.85 -8.68 3.28
C ASN A 291 -14.05 -9.62 3.05
N ILE A 292 -15.01 -9.69 3.99
CA ILE A 292 -16.32 -10.31 3.73
C ILE A 292 -17.04 -9.60 2.59
N THR A 293 -17.03 -8.27 2.60
CA THR A 293 -17.72 -7.48 1.58
C THR A 293 -17.00 -7.46 0.23
N GLU A 294 -15.67 -7.61 0.24
CA GLU A 294 -14.88 -7.79 -0.97
C GLU A 294 -15.21 -9.10 -1.70
N GLY A 295 -15.44 -10.18 -0.95
CA GLY A 295 -15.91 -11.44 -1.52
C GLY A 295 -17.23 -11.30 -2.28
N LEU A 296 -18.13 -10.41 -1.83
CA LEU A 296 -19.34 -10.04 -2.57
C LEU A 296 -19.02 -9.29 -3.87
N GLY A 297 -18.02 -8.41 -3.83
CA GLY A 297 -17.54 -7.68 -5.00
C GLY A 297 -16.96 -8.58 -6.09
N ILE A 298 -16.21 -9.63 -5.70
CA ILE A 298 -15.68 -10.63 -6.63
C ILE A 298 -16.81 -11.35 -7.38
N ILE A 299 -17.87 -11.74 -6.67
CA ILE A 299 -18.96 -12.53 -7.29
C ILE A 299 -19.99 -11.67 -8.03
N ALA A 300 -20.06 -10.36 -7.75
CA ALA A 300 -21.09 -9.48 -8.30
C ALA A 300 -21.24 -9.56 -9.84
N PRO A 301 -20.16 -9.56 -10.65
CA PRO A 301 -20.27 -9.67 -12.11
C PRO A 301 -20.85 -11.02 -12.56
N VAL A 302 -20.64 -12.10 -11.81
CA VAL A 302 -21.01 -13.47 -12.21
C VAL A 302 -22.28 -13.99 -11.54
N LEU A 303 -23.00 -13.15 -10.78
CA LEU A 303 -24.23 -13.56 -10.07
C LEU A 303 -25.35 -14.08 -10.99
N ARG A 304 -25.38 -13.65 -12.25
CA ARG A 304 -26.35 -14.16 -13.26
C ARG A 304 -25.84 -15.38 -14.03
N ASP A 305 -24.59 -15.76 -13.80
CA ASP A 305 -23.95 -16.89 -14.44
C ASP A 305 -23.93 -18.11 -13.50
N LYS A 306 -23.47 -19.26 -14.01
CA LYS A 306 -23.27 -20.48 -13.23
C LYS A 306 -21.78 -20.85 -13.23
N PRO A 307 -20.89 -20.04 -12.61
CA PRO A 307 -19.49 -20.42 -12.48
C PRO A 307 -19.38 -21.72 -11.68
N GLY A 308 -18.49 -22.61 -12.09
CA GLY A 308 -18.19 -23.83 -11.33
C GLY A 308 -17.57 -23.49 -9.97
N ILE A 309 -17.81 -24.33 -8.97
CA ILE A 309 -17.29 -24.17 -7.60
C ILE A 309 -15.76 -23.98 -7.60
N GLY A 310 -15.04 -24.72 -8.44
CA GLY A 310 -13.59 -24.57 -8.58
C GLY A 310 -13.16 -23.17 -9.02
N ARG A 311 -13.93 -22.50 -9.89
CA ARG A 311 -13.63 -21.11 -10.31
C ARG A 311 -13.88 -20.13 -9.17
N LEU A 312 -14.97 -20.30 -8.42
CA LEU A 312 -15.24 -19.51 -7.21
C LEU A 312 -14.14 -19.69 -6.17
N ALA A 313 -13.66 -20.93 -5.97
CA ALA A 313 -12.58 -21.23 -5.05
C ALA A 313 -11.26 -20.57 -5.47
N ILE A 314 -10.91 -20.62 -6.76
CA ILE A 314 -9.71 -19.95 -7.26
C ILE A 314 -9.83 -18.44 -7.06
N MET A 315 -10.97 -17.82 -7.39
CA MET A 315 -11.14 -16.38 -7.18
C MET A 315 -11.04 -15.99 -5.70
N GLY A 316 -11.61 -16.80 -4.80
CA GLY A 316 -11.47 -16.58 -3.35
C GLY A 316 -10.02 -16.69 -2.85
N LEU A 317 -9.27 -17.68 -3.35
CA LEU A 317 -7.85 -17.81 -3.04
C LEU A 317 -7.02 -16.66 -3.61
N VAL A 318 -7.28 -16.25 -4.86
CA VAL A 318 -6.58 -15.12 -5.49
C VAL A 318 -6.85 -13.82 -4.75
N GLY A 319 -8.09 -13.60 -4.28
CA GLY A 319 -8.46 -12.43 -3.49
C GLY A 319 -7.95 -12.45 -2.04
N GLY A 320 -7.94 -13.60 -1.38
CA GLY A 320 -7.64 -13.67 0.06
C GLY A 320 -6.23 -14.15 0.43
N ALA A 321 -5.63 -15.07 -0.33
CA ALA A 321 -4.34 -15.66 0.02
C ALA A 321 -3.16 -14.67 0.03
N PRO A 322 -3.11 -13.60 -0.80
CA PRO A 322 -2.02 -12.63 -0.72
C PRO A 322 -1.87 -11.94 0.64
N ALA A 323 -2.92 -11.87 1.48
CA ALA A 323 -2.80 -11.37 2.85
C ALA A 323 -1.79 -12.16 3.69
N ILE A 324 -1.64 -13.47 3.42
CA ILE A 324 -0.63 -14.31 4.08
C ILE A 324 0.78 -13.86 3.70
N LEU A 325 1.01 -13.62 2.40
CA LEU A 325 2.29 -13.12 1.91
C LEU A 325 2.59 -11.74 2.49
N GLY A 326 1.57 -10.89 2.59
CA GLY A 326 1.65 -9.58 3.21
C GLY A 326 2.11 -9.68 4.66
N ALA A 327 1.42 -10.51 5.46
CA ALA A 327 1.73 -10.73 6.87
C ALA A 327 3.16 -11.24 7.08
N TRP A 328 3.65 -12.15 6.22
CA TRP A 328 5.04 -12.57 6.27
C TRP A 328 6.02 -11.44 5.94
N ILE A 329 5.79 -10.69 4.85
CA ILE A 329 6.70 -9.62 4.45
C ILE A 329 6.72 -8.52 5.52
N GLY A 330 5.56 -8.07 5.98
CA GLY A 330 5.44 -7.04 7.01
C GLY A 330 6.00 -7.48 8.35
N GLY A 331 5.77 -8.75 8.71
CA GLY A 331 6.22 -9.34 9.96
C GLY A 331 7.73 -9.54 10.07
N TYR A 332 8.42 -9.82 8.97
CA TYR A 332 9.87 -10.04 8.98
C TYR A 332 10.68 -8.83 8.52
N THR A 333 10.15 -8.11 7.54
CA THR A 333 10.81 -6.98 6.88
C THR A 333 9.84 -5.80 6.78
N PRO A 334 9.47 -5.17 7.92
CA PRO A 334 8.63 -3.98 7.90
C PRO A 334 9.30 -2.90 7.05
N SER A 335 8.57 -2.38 6.07
CA SER A 335 9.08 -1.37 5.14
C SER A 335 7.95 -0.42 4.75
N PRO A 336 7.95 0.83 5.26
CA PRO A 336 6.96 1.83 4.88
C PRO A 336 6.88 2.03 3.36
N PHE A 337 8.02 1.94 2.67
CA PHE A 337 8.08 2.01 1.21
C PHE A 337 7.25 0.91 0.54
N LEU A 338 7.41 -0.35 0.96
CA LEU A 338 6.62 -1.44 0.42
C LEU A 338 5.15 -1.30 0.81
N THR A 339 4.85 -0.83 2.02
CA THR A 339 3.47 -0.56 2.46
C THR A 339 2.79 0.43 1.53
N VAL A 340 3.41 1.59 1.30
CA VAL A 340 2.87 2.62 0.40
C VAL A 340 2.73 2.09 -1.02
N LEU A 341 3.73 1.39 -1.53
CA LEU A 341 3.67 0.82 -2.88
C LEU A 341 2.49 -0.15 -3.04
N PHE A 342 2.32 -1.10 -2.12
CA PHE A 342 1.25 -2.10 -2.23
C PHE A 342 -0.13 -1.52 -1.95
N LEU A 343 -0.27 -0.60 -0.98
CA LEU A 343 -1.52 0.13 -0.76
C LEU A 343 -1.88 0.96 -2.00
N ALA A 344 -0.91 1.63 -2.64
CA ALA A 344 -1.14 2.39 -3.86
C ALA A 344 -1.60 1.51 -5.02
N ILE A 345 -0.95 0.35 -5.21
CA ILE A 345 -1.37 -0.63 -6.21
C ILE A 345 -2.79 -1.13 -5.89
N GLY A 346 -3.06 -1.47 -4.63
CA GLY A 346 -4.39 -1.87 -4.16
C GLY A 346 -5.47 -0.82 -4.42
N ALA A 347 -5.21 0.44 -4.09
CA ALA A 347 -6.12 1.56 -4.36
C ALA A 347 -6.38 1.70 -5.87
N GLY A 348 -5.33 1.67 -6.70
CA GLY A 348 -5.46 1.71 -8.15
C GLY A 348 -6.34 0.56 -8.69
N ALA A 349 -6.19 -0.62 -8.12
CA ALA A 349 -7.02 -1.77 -8.46
C ALA A 349 -8.48 -1.60 -8.03
N ILE A 350 -8.74 -1.18 -6.79
CA ILE A 350 -10.09 -0.88 -6.28
C ILE A 350 -10.81 0.13 -7.19
N PHE A 351 -10.15 1.23 -7.55
CA PHE A 351 -10.72 2.22 -8.47
C PHE A 351 -11.03 1.65 -9.85
N GLN A 352 -10.21 0.73 -10.35
CA GLN A 352 -10.47 0.05 -11.61
C GLN A 352 -11.69 -0.87 -11.52
N VAL A 353 -11.85 -1.58 -10.39
CA VAL A 353 -13.05 -2.40 -10.13
C VAL A 353 -14.31 -1.54 -10.04
N ILE A 354 -14.26 -0.42 -9.32
CA ILE A 354 -15.39 0.53 -9.24
C ILE A 354 -15.79 0.97 -10.65
N TYR A 355 -14.82 1.27 -11.50
CA TYR A 355 -15.05 1.65 -12.88
C TYR A 355 -15.76 0.55 -13.68
N GLU A 356 -15.36 -0.72 -13.54
CA GLU A 356 -16.03 -1.85 -14.20
C GLU A 356 -17.45 -2.09 -13.67
N ILE A 357 -17.67 -2.03 -12.35
CA ILE A 357 -19.02 -2.15 -11.77
C ILE A 357 -19.91 -1.00 -12.25
N ALA A 358 -19.38 0.23 -12.33
CA ALA A 358 -20.11 1.37 -12.84
C ALA A 358 -20.56 1.16 -14.30
N LYS A 359 -19.71 0.59 -15.18
CA LYS A 359 -20.09 0.21 -16.55
C LYS A 359 -21.24 -0.82 -16.56
N LEU A 360 -21.19 -1.82 -15.67
CA LEU A 360 -22.25 -2.85 -15.54
C LEU A 360 -23.58 -2.25 -15.08
N VAL A 361 -23.55 -1.39 -14.05
CA VAL A 361 -24.72 -0.67 -13.56
C VAL A 361 -25.29 0.25 -14.64
N GLN A 362 -24.43 1.00 -15.35
CA GLN A 362 -24.85 1.88 -16.44
C GLN A 362 -25.58 1.10 -17.54
N LYS A 363 -25.05 -0.05 -17.98
CA LYS A 363 -25.68 -0.94 -18.96
C LYS A 363 -27.06 -1.42 -18.51
N ASP A 364 -27.24 -1.72 -17.21
CA ASP A 364 -28.54 -2.11 -16.68
C ASP A 364 -29.54 -0.93 -16.65
N THR A 365 -29.09 0.27 -16.25
CA THR A 365 -29.92 1.50 -16.19
C THR A 365 -30.33 2.05 -17.56
N GLN A 366 -29.58 1.76 -18.63
CA GLN A 366 -29.99 2.10 -19.99
C GLN A 366 -31.24 1.34 -20.44
N ARG A 367 -31.54 0.18 -19.83
CA ARG A 367 -32.77 -0.59 -20.14
C ARG A 367 -33.96 -0.17 -19.27
N GLU A 368 -33.69 0.24 -18.04
CA GLU A 368 -34.70 0.70 -17.07
C GLU A 368 -34.06 1.78 -16.19
N ALA A 369 -34.59 3.01 -16.23
CA ALA A 369 -34.05 4.10 -15.44
C ALA A 369 -34.30 3.84 -13.94
N MET A 370 -33.20 3.72 -13.17
CA MET A 370 -33.27 3.42 -11.73
C MET A 370 -32.33 4.31 -10.88
N PRO A 371 -32.37 5.66 -11.03
CA PRO A 371 -31.41 6.55 -10.38
C PRO A 371 -31.45 6.46 -8.85
N MET A 372 -32.63 6.38 -8.24
CA MET A 372 -32.78 6.25 -6.79
C MET A 372 -32.26 4.92 -6.24
N VAL A 373 -32.30 3.85 -7.04
CA VAL A 373 -31.78 2.54 -6.64
C VAL A 373 -30.26 2.56 -6.64
N VAL A 374 -29.65 3.19 -7.66
CA VAL A 374 -28.19 3.36 -7.73
C VAL A 374 -27.71 4.27 -6.61
N PHE A 375 -28.36 5.43 -6.42
CA PHE A 375 -28.03 6.35 -5.33
C PHE A 375 -28.17 5.69 -3.95
N GLY A 376 -29.31 5.04 -3.69
CA GLY A 376 -29.55 4.34 -2.44
C GLY A 376 -28.56 3.20 -2.21
N GLY A 377 -28.21 2.45 -3.27
CA GLY A 377 -27.18 1.43 -3.21
C GLY A 377 -25.82 2.01 -2.80
N VAL A 378 -25.29 2.95 -3.57
CA VAL A 378 -23.98 3.58 -3.32
C VAL A 378 -23.91 4.14 -1.90
N LEU A 379 -24.90 4.92 -1.47
CA LEU A 379 -24.92 5.46 -0.12
C LEU A 379 -24.99 4.38 0.95
N THR A 380 -25.80 3.34 0.75
CA THR A 380 -25.88 2.21 1.70
C THR A 380 -24.52 1.53 1.85
N GLY A 381 -23.81 1.29 0.73
CA GLY A 381 -22.48 0.72 0.74
C GLY A 381 -21.45 1.57 1.50
N MET A 382 -21.43 2.88 1.22
CA MET A 382 -20.54 3.82 1.92
C MET A 382 -20.88 3.94 3.42
N MET A 383 -22.17 4.04 3.75
CA MET A 383 -22.63 4.13 5.14
C MET A 383 -22.32 2.85 5.92
N MET A 384 -22.41 1.68 5.29
CA MET A 384 -22.11 0.40 5.93
C MET A 384 -20.65 0.35 6.41
N LEU A 385 -19.68 0.71 5.57
CA LEU A 385 -18.29 0.77 6.00
C LEU A 385 -18.02 1.92 6.97
N TRP A 386 -18.66 3.09 6.79
CA TRP A 386 -18.50 4.19 7.74
C TRP A 386 -18.99 3.84 9.15
N VAL A 387 -20.18 3.23 9.27
CA VAL A 387 -20.70 2.73 10.55
C VAL A 387 -19.80 1.63 11.11
N THR A 388 -19.31 0.73 10.26
CA THR A 388 -18.36 -0.30 10.69
C THR A 388 -17.10 0.33 11.28
N GLY A 389 -16.50 1.31 10.60
CA GLY A 389 -15.35 2.05 11.10
C GLY A 389 -15.63 2.79 12.43
N LEU A 390 -16.84 3.33 12.62
CA LEU A 390 -17.27 3.95 13.87
C LEU A 390 -17.45 2.97 15.03
N LEU A 391 -17.80 1.71 14.75
CA LEU A 391 -18.02 0.70 15.80
C LEU A 391 -16.71 0.05 16.26
N ILE A 392 -15.68 0.09 15.40
CA ILE A 392 -14.39 -0.52 15.68
C ILE A 392 -13.44 0.49 16.33
N LYS A 393 -13.52 1.79 15.97
CA LYS A 393 -12.76 2.89 16.61
C LYS A 393 -13.39 3.30 17.94
#